data_AF-A0A5D2LBH4-F1
#
_entry.id   AF-A0A5D2LBH4-F1
#
_cell.length_a   1.000
_cell.length_b   1.000
_cell.length_c   1.000
_cell.angle_alpha   90.00
_cell.angle_beta   90.00
_cell.angle_gamma   90.00
#
_symmetry.space_group_name_H-M   'P 1'
#
loop_
_entity.id
_entity.type
_entity.pdbx_description
1 polymer ?
#
loop_
_entity_poly.entity_id
_entity_poly.type
_entity_poly.pdbx_seq_one_letter_code
_entity_poly.pdbx_strand_id
1 'polypeptide(L)'
;MEAMKRPSFSFSAVFLLLLFLSSGNRVTMGQNSDCDLQSFASPGCNQDGCNNLCIQHFGKTGKFGPVYGVCFASAICMCRQC
;
A
#
# COMPACT_ATOMS: atom_id res chain seq x y z
N MET A 1 27.54 -17.63 48.67
CA MET A 1 26.72 -18.42 47.71
C MET A 1 25.51 -17.57 47.36
N GLU A 2 25.60 -16.83 46.26
CA GLU A 2 24.53 -15.93 45.82
C GLU A 2 23.48 -16.74 45.05
N ALA A 3 22.30 -16.87 45.63
CA ALA A 3 21.17 -17.53 45.00
C ALA A 3 20.67 -16.65 43.84
N MET A 4 20.83 -17.14 42.62
CA MET A 4 20.42 -16.48 41.38
C MET A 4 18.91 -16.18 41.40
N LYS A 5 18.60 -14.89 41.31
CA LYS A 5 17.26 -14.30 41.21
C LYS A 5 16.62 -14.70 39.89
N ARG A 6 15.60 -15.56 39.93
CA ARG A 6 14.82 -15.95 38.74
C ARG A 6 14.14 -14.69 38.16
N PRO A 7 14.35 -14.36 36.87
CA PRO A 7 13.62 -13.27 36.26
C PRO A 7 12.14 -13.69 36.12
N SER A 8 11.28 -13.09 36.95
CA SER A 8 9.84 -13.24 36.86
C SER A 8 9.38 -12.48 35.60
N PHE A 9 9.31 -13.17 34.47
CA PHE A 9 8.77 -12.61 33.24
C PHE A 9 7.27 -12.34 33.44
N SER A 10 6.91 -11.06 33.60
CA SER A 10 5.53 -10.63 33.71
C SER A 10 4.81 -10.87 32.39
N PHE A 11 3.84 -11.79 32.39
CA PHE A 11 2.97 -12.08 31.24
C PHE A 11 2.32 -10.81 30.66
N SER A 12 2.10 -9.79 31.48
CA SER A 12 1.58 -8.49 31.06
C SER A 12 2.50 -7.77 30.06
N ALA A 13 3.82 -7.89 30.19
CA ALA A 13 4.76 -7.25 29.27
C ALA A 13 4.75 -7.91 27.87
N VAL A 14 4.57 -9.24 27.84
CA VAL A 14 4.45 -10.01 26.59
C VAL A 14 3.15 -9.64 25.87
N PHE A 15 2.05 -9.49 26.61
CA PHE A 15 0.77 -9.09 26.03
C PHE A 15 0.80 -7.66 25.45
N LEU A 16 1.45 -6.72 26.15
CA LEU A 16 1.63 -5.36 25.65
C LEU A 16 2.49 -5.33 24.37
N LEU A 17 3.59 -6.09 24.31
CA LEU A 17 4.42 -6.22 23.10
C LEU A 17 3.61 -6.72 21.89
N LEU A 18 2.74 -7.72 22.08
CA LEU A 18 1.88 -8.25 21.02
C LEU A 18 0.85 -7.23 20.51
N LEU A 19 0.32 -6.37 21.39
CA LEU A 19 -0.59 -5.28 21.00
C LEU A 19 0.13 -4.19 20.18
N PHE A 20 1.37 -3.84 20.53
CA PHE A 20 2.17 -2.89 19.76
C PHE A 20 2.55 -3.46 18.37
N LEU A 21 2.91 -4.75 18.29
CA LEU A 21 3.19 -5.41 17.00
C LEU A 21 1.96 -5.51 16.10
N SER A 22 0.77 -5.71 16.68
CA SER A 22 -0.49 -5.80 15.94
C SER A 22 -0.95 -4.44 15.38
N SER A 23 -0.56 -3.34 16.02
CA SER A 23 -0.92 -1.98 15.57
C SER A 23 0.07 -1.37 14.56
N GLY A 24 1.26 -1.97 14.40
CA GLY A 24 2.36 -1.40 13.61
C GLY A 24 2.41 -1.75 12.12
N ASN A 25 1.61 -2.70 11.62
CA ASN A 25 1.77 -3.20 10.24
C ASN A 25 0.69 -2.76 9.25
N ARG A 26 0.02 -1.64 9.55
CA ARG A 26 -0.74 -0.92 8.52
C ARG A 26 0.28 -0.15 7.69
N VAL A 27 0.87 -0.83 6.70
CA VAL A 27 1.55 -0.17 5.59
C VAL A 27 0.54 0.85 5.06
N THR A 28 0.77 2.11 5.35
CA THR A 28 0.02 3.23 4.80
C THR A 28 0.40 3.31 3.33
N MET A 29 -0.12 2.39 2.51
CA MET A 29 -0.34 2.67 1.10
C MET A 29 -1.27 3.87 1.09
N GLY A 30 -0.71 5.02 0.72
CA GLY A 30 -1.31 6.33 0.88
C GLY A 30 -2.78 6.32 0.49
N GLN A 31 -3.63 6.72 1.45
CA GLN A 31 -4.99 7.13 1.19
C GLN A 31 -4.97 8.31 0.22
N ASN A 32 -5.01 8.01 -1.07
CA ASN A 32 -5.48 8.94 -2.10
C ASN A 32 -6.57 8.26 -2.93
N SER A 33 -7.50 7.62 -2.23
CA SER A 33 -8.56 6.78 -2.80
C SER A 33 -9.53 7.55 -3.69
N ASP A 34 -9.59 8.88 -3.59
CA ASP A 34 -10.42 9.72 -4.46
C ASP A 34 -9.88 9.81 -5.89
N CYS A 35 -8.57 9.65 -6.08
CA CYS A 35 -7.95 9.69 -7.39
C CYS A 35 -7.84 8.31 -8.05
N ASP A 36 -7.78 7.23 -7.27
CA ASP A 36 -7.55 5.88 -7.79
C ASP A 36 -8.81 5.30 -8.44
N LEU A 37 -8.76 5.08 -9.76
CA LEU A 37 -9.85 4.50 -10.54
C LEU A 37 -9.83 2.97 -10.46
N GLN A 38 -8.75 2.36 -10.95
CA GLN A 38 -8.61 0.91 -11.05
C GLN A 38 -7.15 0.52 -11.30
N SER A 39 -6.74 -0.66 -10.81
CA SER A 39 -5.45 -1.27 -11.12
C SER A 39 -5.57 -2.46 -12.07
N PHE A 40 -4.61 -2.60 -12.98
CA PHE A 40 -4.48 -3.67 -13.95
C PHE A 40 -3.15 -4.41 -13.77
N ALA A 41 -3.16 -5.73 -13.92
CA ALA A 41 -1.92 -6.50 -14.00
C ALA A 41 -1.17 -6.13 -15.29
N SER A 42 0.06 -5.65 -15.17
CA SER A 42 0.91 -5.26 -16.28
C SER A 42 2.33 -5.74 -16.01
N PRO A 43 2.65 -7.02 -16.29
CA PRO A 43 4.00 -7.55 -16.11
C PRO A 43 4.98 -6.79 -17.01
N GLY A 44 6.00 -6.17 -16.41
CA GLY A 44 6.88 -5.25 -17.15
C GLY A 44 6.19 -3.91 -17.41
N CYS A 45 5.48 -3.38 -16.41
CA CYS A 45 4.71 -2.15 -16.54
C CYS A 45 5.58 -1.02 -17.10
N ASN A 46 5.23 -0.57 -18.31
CA ASN A 46 5.80 0.61 -18.94
C ASN A 46 4.86 1.79 -18.70
N GLN A 47 5.42 2.93 -18.29
CA GLN A 47 4.66 4.12 -17.94
C GLN A 47 3.79 4.62 -19.10
N ASP A 48 4.32 4.68 -20.33
CA ASP A 48 3.56 5.09 -21.52
C ASP A 48 2.43 4.11 -21.86
N GLY A 49 2.72 2.80 -21.76
CA GLY A 49 1.73 1.75 -21.98
C GLY A 49 0.62 1.79 -20.94
N CYS A 50 0.98 2.00 -19.67
CA CYS A 50 0.04 2.13 -18.56
C CYS A 50 -0.84 3.39 -18.71
N ASN A 51 -0.26 4.53 -19.07
CA ASN A 51 -1.01 5.75 -19.38
C ASN A 51 -2.03 5.50 -20.50
N ASN A 52 -1.59 4.92 -21.62
CA ASN A 52 -2.45 4.68 -22.76
C ASN A 52 -3.57 3.69 -22.42
N LEU A 53 -3.28 2.66 -21.63
CA LEU A 53 -4.28 1.71 -21.14
C LEU A 53 -5.33 2.40 -20.26
N CYS A 54 -4.92 3.25 -19.31
CA CYS A 54 -5.84 4.03 -18.49
C CYS A 54 -6.70 4.99 -19.31
N ILE A 55 -6.11 5.66 -20.29
CA ILE A 55 -6.82 6.56 -21.21
C ILE A 55 -7.82 5.79 -22.09
N GLN A 56 -7.49 4.57 -22.52
CA GLN A 56 -8.40 3.73 -23.31
C GLN A 56 -9.61 3.26 -22.49
N HIS A 57 -9.41 2.94 -21.21
CA HIS A 57 -10.49 2.48 -20.34
C HIS A 57 -11.37 3.60 -19.77
N PHE A 58 -10.78 4.74 -19.42
CA PHE A 58 -11.48 5.82 -18.71
C PHE A 58 -11.61 7.13 -19.51
N GLY A 59 -10.97 7.21 -20.68
CA GLY A 59 -10.85 8.44 -21.45
C GLY A 59 -9.67 9.31 -21.01
N LYS A 60 -9.36 10.38 -21.76
CA LYS A 60 -8.26 11.31 -21.44
C LYS A 60 -8.55 12.19 -20.22
N THR A 61 -9.83 12.45 -19.94
CA THR A 61 -10.27 13.33 -18.87
C THR A 61 -11.44 12.66 -18.16
N GLY A 62 -11.24 12.37 -16.88
CA GLY A 62 -12.25 11.81 -16.01
C GLY A 62 -13.07 12.90 -15.34
N LYS A 63 -13.87 12.52 -14.34
CA LYS A 63 -14.77 13.45 -13.63
C LYS A 63 -14.01 14.51 -12.82
N PHE A 64 -12.80 14.18 -12.37
CA PHE A 64 -12.02 15.00 -11.44
C PHE A 64 -10.74 15.59 -12.04
N GLY A 65 -10.39 15.28 -13.29
CA GLY A 65 -9.15 15.73 -13.89
C GLY A 65 -8.66 14.85 -15.04
N PRO A 66 -7.42 15.07 -15.52
CA PRO A 66 -6.81 14.21 -16.52
C PRO A 66 -6.63 12.79 -15.98
N VAL A 67 -6.83 11.80 -16.85
CA VAL A 67 -6.57 10.40 -16.51
C VAL A 67 -5.12 10.06 -16.85
N TYR A 68 -4.43 9.45 -15.91
CA TYR A 68 -3.08 8.94 -16.10
C TYR A 68 -2.90 7.62 -15.37
N GLY A 69 -2.01 6.77 -15.87
CA GLY A 69 -1.59 5.53 -15.23
C GLY A 69 -0.30 5.72 -14.46
N VAL A 70 -0.08 4.92 -13.41
CA VAL A 70 1.17 4.88 -12.66
C VAL A 70 1.59 3.43 -12.51
N CYS A 71 2.83 3.12 -12.89
CA CYS A 71 3.38 1.79 -12.67
C CYS A 71 3.78 1.58 -11.21
N PHE A 72 3.19 0.58 -10.56
CA PHE A 72 3.53 0.12 -9.23
C PHE A 72 4.27 -1.22 -9.30
N ALA A 73 5.40 -1.29 -8.59
CA ALA A 73 6.24 -2.49 -8.46
C ALA A 73 6.58 -3.18 -9.81
N SER A 74 6.61 -2.41 -10.92
CA SER A 74 6.87 -2.88 -12.28
C SER A 74 5.96 -4.02 -12.79
N ALA A 75 4.85 -4.28 -12.09
CA ALA A 75 3.93 -5.39 -12.38
C ALA A 75 2.45 -4.97 -12.37
N ILE A 76 2.15 -3.76 -11.90
CA ILE A 76 0.78 -3.25 -11.76
C ILE A 76 0.72 -1.88 -12.41
N CYS A 77 -0.28 -1.66 -13.26
CA CYS A 77 -0.63 -0.35 -13.79
C CYS A 77 -1.83 0.20 -13.01
N MET A 78 -1.69 1.32 -12.31
CA MET A 78 -2.74 1.92 -11.50
C MET A 78 -3.25 3.20 -12.16
N CYS A 79 -4.51 3.21 -12.57
CA CYS A 79 -5.16 4.35 -13.22
C CYS A 79 -5.66 5.34 -12.18
N ARG A 80 -5.37 6.61 -12.42
CA ARG A 80 -5.68 7.75 -11.57
C ARG A 80 -6.36 8.86 -12.35
N GLN A 81 -7.20 9.65 -11.66
CA GLN A 81 -7.80 10.88 -12.17
C GLN A 81 -7.64 12.02 -11.16
N CYS A 82 -6.57 12.78 -11.32
CA CYS A 82 -6.35 14.10 -10.76
C CYS A 82 -5.26 14.79 -11.61
#